data_AF-A0A964P9B4-F1
#
_entry.id   AF-A0A964P9B4-F1
#
_cell.length_a   1.000
_cell.length_b   1.000
_cell.length_c   1.000
_cell.angle_alpha   90.00
_cell.angle_beta   90.00
_cell.angle_gamma   90.00
#
_symmetry.space_group_name_H-M   'P 1'
#
loop_
_entity.id
_entity.type
_entity.pdbx_description
1 polymer ?
#
loop_
_entity_poly.entity_id
_entity_poly.type
_entity_poly.pdbx_seq_one_letter_code
_entity_poly.pdbx_strand_id
1 'polypeptide(L)'
;MSAAAQALPRVPGFECTAYALLHGRIVWAGDAGATDHPRNLHRPWHPAAATYEAERLRLGSKLVWPGLANYGLKGLLSWLVGRPLAFGLQPAQPRLEALRQALGRHDLNAFEAAALRLLGIGHGLTPSGDDLVGAVMFTLVYAPIKAWQPAMADLQNRLRLAATTATNPISAALLEDLMAGASYRALHDLLAALHSLDQQLIQAAVQTLLRLGATSGGDMLAGVLLSLQNPEPAPDSP
;
A
#
# COMPACT_ATOMS: atom_id res chain seq x y z
N MET A 1 18.40 21.03 2.45
CA MET A 1 18.87 19.96 3.35
C MET A 1 19.62 20.57 4.54
N SER A 2 19.28 20.22 5.79
CA SER A 2 20.08 20.67 6.95
C SER A 2 21.42 19.92 7.01
N ALA A 3 22.46 20.53 7.60
CA ALA A 3 23.79 19.92 7.72
C ALA A 3 23.79 18.56 8.45
N ALA A 4 22.82 18.32 9.34
CA ALA A 4 22.67 17.05 10.05
C ALA A 4 22.14 15.91 9.16
N ALA A 5 21.28 16.22 8.17
CA ALA A 5 20.74 15.23 7.24
C ALA A 5 21.76 14.76 6.18
N GLN A 6 22.75 15.61 5.86
CA GLN A 6 23.85 15.27 4.94
C GLN A 6 24.89 14.33 5.56
N ALA A 7 24.97 14.25 6.89
CA ALA A 7 25.95 13.43 7.60
C ALA A 7 25.50 11.99 7.86
N LEU A 8 24.23 11.64 7.59
CA LEU A 8 23.74 10.28 7.83
C LEU A 8 24.26 9.30 6.78
N PRO A 9 24.65 8.07 7.18
CA PRO A 9 24.99 7.02 6.24
C PRO A 9 23.86 6.77 5.25
N ARG A 10 24.19 6.70 3.97
CA ARG A 10 23.22 6.36 2.93
C ARG A 10 22.85 4.87 2.99
N VAL A 11 21.67 4.55 2.48
CA VAL A 11 21.26 3.15 2.32
C VAL A 11 22.08 2.54 1.18
N PRO A 12 22.82 1.43 1.41
CA PRO A 12 23.64 0.80 0.37
C PRO A 12 22.80 0.42 -0.86
N GLY A 13 23.27 0.81 -2.05
CA GLY A 13 22.57 0.61 -3.33
C GLY A 13 21.47 1.63 -3.64
N PHE A 14 21.20 2.58 -2.72
CA PHE A 14 20.17 3.62 -2.84
C PHE A 14 20.71 5.00 -2.44
N GLU A 15 22.00 5.24 -2.66
CA GLU A 15 22.72 6.44 -2.23
C GLU A 15 22.19 7.72 -2.87
N CYS A 16 21.60 7.62 -4.06
CA CYS A 16 20.98 8.73 -4.78
C CYS A 16 19.57 9.10 -4.27
N THR A 17 19.03 8.36 -3.31
CA THR A 17 17.69 8.62 -2.75
C THR A 17 17.75 9.56 -1.55
N ALA A 18 16.59 10.09 -1.17
CA ALA A 18 16.44 10.86 0.06
C ALA A 18 16.49 9.99 1.34
N TYR A 19 16.61 8.67 1.22
CA TYR A 19 16.66 7.77 2.38
C TYR A 19 18.08 7.65 2.93
N ALA A 20 18.15 7.47 4.25
CA ALA A 20 19.38 7.29 5.00
C ALA A 20 19.17 6.30 6.15
N LEU A 21 20.25 5.93 6.82
CA LEU A 21 20.25 5.09 8.01
C LEU A 21 20.48 5.93 9.27
N LEU A 22 19.59 5.77 10.25
CA LEU A 22 19.75 6.31 11.60
C LEU A 22 19.59 5.18 12.61
N HIS A 23 20.64 4.84 13.34
CA HIS A 23 20.66 3.72 14.31
C HIS A 23 20.13 2.39 13.71
N GLY A 24 20.53 2.09 12.47
CA GLY A 24 20.09 0.88 11.75
C GLY A 24 18.68 0.94 11.17
N ARG A 25 17.96 2.06 11.32
CA ARG A 25 16.61 2.25 10.76
C ARG A 25 16.64 3.08 9.50
N ILE A 26 15.82 2.71 8.52
CA ILE A 26 15.55 3.52 7.34
C ILE A 26 14.77 4.77 7.76
N VAL A 27 15.30 5.94 7.44
CA VAL A 27 14.67 7.26 7.63
C VAL A 27 14.67 8.04 6.33
N TRP A 28 13.66 8.89 6.14
CA TRP A 28 13.62 9.86 5.05
C TRP A 28 14.32 11.14 5.50
N ALA A 29 15.45 11.45 4.88
CA ALA A 29 16.34 12.58 5.19
C ALA A 29 16.35 13.64 4.06
N GLY A 30 15.28 13.70 3.26
CA GLY A 30 15.07 14.76 2.27
C GLY A 30 14.73 16.10 2.94
N ASP A 31 14.26 17.08 2.17
CA ASP A 31 14.06 18.43 2.70
C ASP A 31 13.10 18.50 3.90
N ALA A 32 13.66 19.00 5.01
CA ALA A 32 13.23 18.83 6.40
C ALA A 32 11.82 19.30 6.79
N GLY A 33 11.01 19.83 5.87
CA GLY A 33 9.72 20.44 6.18
C GLY A 33 8.56 20.14 5.23
N ALA A 34 8.76 19.38 4.15
CA ALA A 34 7.82 19.36 3.03
C ALA A 34 7.16 18.01 2.72
N THR A 35 7.40 16.95 3.49
CA THR A 35 6.81 15.63 3.19
C THR A 35 6.01 15.08 4.34
N ASP A 36 4.77 14.71 4.04
CA ASP A 36 3.91 13.94 4.92
C ASP A 36 4.29 12.45 4.87
N HIS A 37 5.54 12.16 5.25
CA HIS A 37 6.13 10.83 5.22
C HIS A 37 6.29 10.28 6.65
N PRO A 38 5.86 9.04 6.97
CA PRO A 38 5.91 8.50 8.33
C PRO A 38 7.34 8.38 8.88
N ARG A 39 8.29 8.03 8.02
CA ARG A 39 9.73 7.99 8.34
C ARG A 39 10.49 9.32 8.19
N ASN A 40 9.83 10.47 8.09
CA ASN A 40 10.52 11.76 7.99
C ASN A 40 11.41 12.00 9.22
N LEU A 41 12.71 12.25 9.01
CA LEU A 41 13.71 12.38 10.07
C LEU A 41 13.41 13.53 11.03
N HIS A 42 12.93 14.67 10.52
CA HIS A 42 12.77 15.90 11.29
C HIS A 42 11.39 16.00 11.91
N ARG A 43 10.37 15.57 11.16
CA ARG A 43 8.98 15.62 11.59
C ARG A 43 8.24 14.40 11.03
N PRO A 44 8.35 13.23 11.69
CA PRO A 44 7.57 12.05 11.33
C PRO A 44 6.10 12.41 11.18
N TRP A 45 5.54 12.13 10.01
CA TRP A 45 4.13 12.36 9.80
C TRP A 45 3.32 11.23 10.44
N HIS A 46 2.28 11.60 11.18
CA HIS A 46 1.33 10.65 11.75
C HIS A 46 -0.09 11.11 11.38
N PRO A 47 -0.97 10.18 10.98
CA PRO A 47 -2.38 10.50 10.81
C PRO A 47 -2.99 10.89 12.16
N ALA A 48 -4.06 11.69 12.13
CA ALA A 48 -4.95 11.76 13.28
C ALA A 48 -5.54 10.36 13.53
N ALA A 49 -5.83 10.04 14.80
CA ALA A 49 -6.55 8.82 15.12
C ALA A 49 -7.88 8.80 14.36
N ALA A 50 -8.05 7.80 13.50
CA ALA A 50 -9.24 7.63 12.67
C ALA A 50 -9.80 6.23 12.87
N THR A 51 -11.12 6.16 13.04
CA THR A 51 -11.88 4.91 12.98
C THR A 51 -12.80 5.01 11.78
N TYR A 52 -12.82 3.98 10.97
CA TYR A 52 -13.65 3.94 9.76
C TYR A 52 -14.70 2.85 9.90
N GLU A 53 -15.89 3.13 9.38
CA GLU A 53 -16.87 2.07 9.13
C GLU A 53 -16.44 1.33 7.86
N ALA A 54 -16.07 0.04 8.00
CA ALA A 54 -15.63 -0.78 6.89
C ALA A 54 -16.64 -0.80 5.74
N GLU A 55 -17.94 -0.83 6.03
CA GLU A 55 -18.99 -0.78 5.01
C GLU A 55 -18.96 0.54 4.21
N ARG A 56 -18.76 1.68 4.88
CA ARG A 56 -18.65 2.97 4.19
C ARG A 56 -17.41 3.04 3.32
N LEU A 57 -16.28 2.50 3.77
CA LEU A 57 -15.09 2.38 2.90
C LEU A 57 -15.38 1.56 1.65
N ARG A 58 -16.11 0.45 1.78
CA ARG A 58 -16.54 -0.39 0.65
C ARG A 58 -17.52 0.33 -0.28
N LEU A 59 -18.44 1.13 0.26
CA LEU A 59 -19.34 1.96 -0.55
C LEU A 59 -18.57 3.05 -1.29
N GLY A 60 -17.66 3.75 -0.62
CA GLY A 60 -16.81 4.76 -1.24
C GLY A 60 -15.92 4.18 -2.33
N SER A 61 -15.35 2.99 -2.13
CA SER A 61 -14.51 2.35 -3.15
C SER A 61 -15.30 2.04 -4.43
N LYS A 62 -16.59 1.72 -4.33
CA LYS A 62 -17.49 1.54 -5.48
C LYS A 62 -17.60 2.81 -6.34
N LEU A 63 -17.54 4.00 -5.72
CA LEU A 63 -17.63 5.29 -6.42
C LEU A 63 -16.37 5.61 -7.24
N VAL A 64 -15.25 4.93 -6.99
CA VAL A 64 -14.01 5.13 -7.75
C VAL A 64 -14.09 4.47 -9.14
N TRP A 65 -14.71 3.30 -9.25
CA TRP A 65 -14.67 2.44 -10.44
C TRP A 65 -15.14 3.11 -11.74
N PRO A 66 -16.30 3.83 -11.77
CA PRO A 66 -16.78 4.43 -13.01
C PRO A 66 -15.80 5.46 -13.61
N GLY A 67 -15.00 6.11 -12.75
CA GLY A 67 -14.03 7.12 -13.14
C GLY A 67 -12.62 6.58 -13.41
N LEU A 68 -12.34 5.30 -13.16
CA LEU A 68 -10.96 4.78 -13.23
C LEU A 68 -10.31 4.96 -14.59
N ALA A 69 -11.08 4.77 -15.67
CA ALA A 69 -10.61 4.93 -17.05
C ALA A 69 -10.17 6.37 -17.39
N ASN A 70 -10.60 7.37 -16.61
CA ASN A 70 -10.26 8.78 -16.81
C ASN A 70 -8.93 9.17 -16.14
N TYR A 71 -8.36 8.28 -15.31
CA TYR A 71 -7.06 8.51 -14.70
C TYR A 71 -5.94 7.94 -15.56
N GLY A 72 -4.72 8.45 -15.36
CA GLY A 72 -3.52 7.84 -15.92
C GLY A 72 -3.28 6.46 -15.30
N LEU A 73 -3.81 5.41 -15.93
CA LEU A 73 -3.64 4.02 -15.48
C LEU A 73 -2.17 3.62 -15.59
N LYS A 74 -1.54 3.40 -14.43
CA LYS A 74 -0.13 3.01 -14.31
C LYS A 74 0.01 1.83 -13.36
N GLY A 75 1.07 1.06 -13.53
CA GLY A 75 1.37 -0.09 -12.69
C GLY A 75 0.25 -1.13 -12.70
N LEU A 76 -0.05 -1.67 -11.53
CA LEU A 76 -1.02 -2.71 -11.25
C LEU A 76 -2.46 -2.20 -11.25
N LEU A 77 -2.68 -0.88 -11.25
CA LEU A 77 -4.01 -0.33 -11.51
C LEU A 77 -4.51 -0.71 -12.90
N SER A 78 -3.61 -0.78 -13.89
CA SER A 78 -3.92 -1.27 -15.23
C SER A 78 -4.42 -2.71 -15.22
N TRP A 79 -3.76 -3.60 -14.47
CA TRP A 79 -4.21 -4.98 -14.29
C TRP A 79 -5.59 -5.05 -13.66
N LEU A 80 -5.82 -4.28 -12.59
CA LEU A 80 -7.07 -4.32 -11.84
C LEU A 80 -8.28 -3.94 -12.72
N VAL A 81 -8.10 -3.03 -13.68
CA VAL A 81 -9.16 -2.60 -14.61
C VAL A 81 -9.17 -3.39 -15.93
N GLY A 82 -8.45 -4.53 -16.00
CA GLY A 82 -8.45 -5.42 -17.14
C GLY A 82 -7.63 -4.93 -18.34
N ARG A 83 -6.72 -3.97 -18.15
CA ARG A 83 -5.78 -3.53 -19.18
C ARG A 83 -4.48 -4.35 -19.11
N PRO A 84 -3.76 -4.51 -20.24
CA PRO A 84 -2.47 -5.17 -20.24
C PRO A 84 -1.48 -4.52 -19.26
N LEU A 85 -0.72 -5.36 -18.56
CA LEU A 85 0.38 -4.92 -17.71
C LEU A 85 1.52 -4.35 -18.56
N ALA A 86 2.20 -3.34 -18.00
CA ALA A 86 3.43 -2.80 -18.59
C ALA A 86 4.51 -3.89 -18.70
N PHE A 87 5.45 -3.67 -19.62
CA PHE A 87 6.61 -4.54 -19.81
C PHE A 87 7.35 -4.80 -18.49
N GLY A 88 7.66 -6.07 -18.23
CA GLY A 88 8.34 -6.54 -17.02
C GLY A 88 7.39 -6.97 -15.89
N LEU A 89 6.13 -6.54 -15.90
CA LEU A 89 5.13 -6.95 -14.89
C LEU A 89 4.24 -8.12 -15.35
N GLN A 90 4.21 -8.45 -16.65
CA GLN A 90 3.34 -9.53 -17.16
C GLN A 90 3.57 -10.89 -16.46
N PRO A 91 4.80 -11.32 -16.13
CA PRO A 91 5.01 -12.56 -15.41
C PRO A 91 4.33 -12.61 -14.03
N ALA A 92 3.98 -11.45 -13.45
CA ALA A 92 3.30 -11.35 -12.16
C ALA A 92 1.81 -11.74 -12.23
N GLN A 93 1.20 -11.73 -13.42
CA GLN A 93 -0.26 -11.88 -13.60
C GLN A 93 -0.87 -13.11 -12.90
N PRO A 94 -0.29 -14.32 -12.96
CA PRO A 94 -0.84 -15.46 -12.22
C PRO A 94 -0.84 -15.26 -10.69
N ARG A 95 0.13 -14.51 -10.16
CA ARG A 95 0.26 -14.23 -8.72
C ARG A 95 -0.73 -13.16 -8.28
N LEU A 96 -0.92 -12.13 -9.11
CA LEU A 96 -1.93 -11.10 -8.91
C LEU A 96 -3.35 -11.70 -8.91
N GLU A 97 -3.61 -12.60 -9.85
CA GLU A 97 -4.88 -13.32 -9.94
C GLU A 97 -5.10 -14.24 -8.74
N ALA A 98 -4.06 -14.95 -8.27
CA ALA A 98 -4.13 -15.73 -7.04
C ALA A 98 -4.44 -14.86 -5.81
N LEU A 99 -3.83 -13.67 -5.71
CA LEU A 99 -4.11 -12.71 -4.64
C LEU A 99 -5.57 -12.24 -4.67
N ARG A 100 -6.08 -11.88 -5.85
CA ARG A 100 -7.49 -11.49 -6.06
C ARG A 100 -8.46 -12.59 -5.65
N GLN A 101 -8.20 -13.83 -6.07
CA GLN A 101 -9.03 -14.98 -5.71
C GLN A 101 -9.00 -15.27 -4.22
N ALA A 102 -7.83 -15.20 -3.59
CA ALA A 102 -7.68 -15.42 -2.15
C ALA A 102 -8.47 -14.39 -1.33
N LEU A 103 -8.38 -13.11 -1.69
CA LEU A 103 -9.18 -12.04 -1.06
C LEU A 103 -10.68 -12.25 -1.29
N GLY A 104 -11.09 -12.66 -2.48
CA GLY A 104 -12.50 -12.95 -2.80
C GLY A 104 -13.08 -14.15 -2.06
N ARG A 105 -12.24 -15.12 -1.70
CA ARG A 105 -12.63 -16.33 -0.95
C ARG A 105 -12.37 -16.21 0.56
N HIS A 106 -11.83 -15.08 1.02
CA HIS A 106 -11.31 -14.90 2.38
C HIS A 106 -10.35 -16.02 2.81
N ASP A 107 -9.55 -16.54 1.87
CA ASP A 107 -8.57 -17.60 2.11
C ASP A 107 -7.22 -16.98 2.50
N LEU A 108 -6.94 -16.99 3.81
CA LEU A 108 -5.72 -16.43 4.38
C LEU A 108 -4.46 -17.13 3.88
N ASN A 109 -4.50 -18.46 3.73
CA ASN A 109 -3.34 -19.25 3.33
C ASN A 109 -3.01 -19.00 1.85
N ALA A 110 -4.02 -18.95 0.99
CA ALA A 110 -3.84 -18.59 -0.41
C ALA A 110 -3.38 -17.14 -0.57
N PHE A 111 -3.88 -16.22 0.27
CA PHE A 111 -3.47 -14.82 0.29
C PHE A 111 -1.99 -14.71 0.63
N GLU A 112 -1.56 -15.34 1.71
CA GLU A 112 -0.16 -15.35 2.12
C GLU A 112 0.75 -15.91 1.02
N ALA A 113 0.40 -17.07 0.46
CA ALA A 113 1.18 -17.70 -0.59
C ALA A 113 1.30 -16.81 -1.84
N ALA A 114 0.25 -16.07 -2.20
CA ALA A 114 0.28 -15.13 -3.31
C ALA A 114 1.10 -13.87 -2.98
N ALA A 115 0.90 -13.29 -1.80
CA ALA A 115 1.59 -12.08 -1.33
C ALA A 115 3.11 -12.31 -1.26
N LEU A 116 3.56 -13.42 -0.68
CA LEU A 116 4.99 -13.78 -0.59
C LEU A 116 5.66 -13.83 -1.97
N ARG A 117 4.94 -14.29 -3.00
CA ARG A 117 5.47 -14.36 -4.38
C ARG A 117 5.40 -13.03 -5.13
N LEU A 118 4.68 -12.04 -4.60
CA LEU A 118 4.58 -10.70 -5.17
C LEU A 118 5.61 -9.74 -4.59
N LEU A 119 6.14 -10.00 -3.39
CA LEU A 119 7.18 -9.16 -2.81
C LEU A 119 8.39 -9.04 -3.74
N GLY A 120 8.87 -7.82 -3.92
CA GLY A 120 9.97 -7.46 -4.81
C GLY A 120 9.65 -7.43 -6.31
N ILE A 121 8.42 -7.76 -6.71
CA ILE A 121 8.04 -7.75 -8.14
C ILE A 121 7.81 -6.32 -8.61
N GLY A 122 8.54 -5.92 -9.65
CA GLY A 122 8.49 -4.58 -10.24
C GLY A 122 9.81 -3.83 -10.06
N HIS A 123 9.96 -2.73 -10.79
CA HIS A 123 11.20 -1.94 -10.80
C HIS A 123 11.10 -0.70 -9.90
N GLY A 124 12.25 -0.17 -9.49
CA GLY A 124 12.34 1.11 -8.79
C GLY A 124 12.51 0.99 -7.28
N LEU A 125 12.28 2.09 -6.58
CA LEU A 125 12.52 2.21 -5.15
C LEU A 125 11.53 1.38 -4.32
N THR A 126 10.26 1.39 -4.71
CA THR A 126 9.22 0.51 -4.19
C THR A 126 8.70 -0.33 -5.35
N PRO A 127 9.01 -1.63 -5.39
CA PRO A 127 8.47 -2.55 -6.38
C PRO A 127 6.93 -2.58 -6.32
N SER A 128 6.27 -2.66 -7.48
CA SER A 128 4.80 -2.66 -7.59
C SER A 128 4.10 -3.71 -6.72
N GLY A 129 4.70 -4.89 -6.58
CA GLY A 129 4.17 -5.96 -5.73
C GLY A 129 4.20 -5.60 -4.24
N ASP A 130 5.22 -4.87 -3.78
CA ASP A 130 5.31 -4.39 -2.40
C ASP A 130 4.26 -3.30 -2.14
N ASP A 131 4.10 -2.35 -3.08
CA ASP A 131 3.11 -1.28 -2.99
C ASP A 131 1.67 -1.86 -2.97
N LEU A 132 1.38 -2.88 -3.78
CA LEU A 132 0.10 -3.57 -3.78
C LEU A 132 -0.15 -4.32 -2.47
N VAL A 133 0.77 -5.21 -2.07
CA VAL A 133 0.62 -6.04 -0.87
C VAL A 133 0.56 -5.16 0.37
N GLY A 134 1.40 -4.13 0.45
CA GLY A 134 1.40 -3.16 1.53
C GLY A 134 0.10 -2.39 1.62
N ALA A 135 -0.45 -1.91 0.50
CA ALA A 135 -1.75 -1.23 0.51
C ALA A 135 -2.92 -2.15 0.89
N VAL A 136 -2.86 -3.44 0.54
CA VAL A 136 -3.82 -4.44 1.04
C VAL A 136 -3.74 -4.57 2.56
N MET A 137 -2.53 -4.77 3.10
CA MET A 137 -2.32 -4.90 4.55
C MET A 137 -2.74 -3.63 5.30
N PHE A 138 -2.37 -2.46 4.79
CA PHE A 138 -2.79 -1.16 5.31
C PHE A 138 -4.31 -1.04 5.35
N THR A 139 -5.00 -1.43 4.28
CA THR A 139 -6.47 -1.39 4.24
C THR A 139 -7.08 -2.34 5.26
N LEU A 140 -6.50 -3.53 5.47
CA LEU A 140 -6.98 -4.52 6.45
C LEU A 140 -6.82 -4.06 7.91
N VAL A 141 -5.93 -3.11 8.21
CA VAL A 141 -5.86 -2.48 9.54
C VAL A 141 -7.16 -1.71 9.85
N TYR A 142 -7.74 -1.05 8.83
CA TYR A 142 -8.90 -0.18 8.98
C TYR A 142 -10.24 -0.84 8.57
N ALA A 143 -10.19 -1.85 7.73
CA ALA A 143 -11.34 -2.63 7.26
C ALA A 143 -11.00 -4.12 7.32
N PRO A 144 -10.89 -4.70 8.54
CA PRO A 144 -10.39 -6.06 8.71
C PRO A 144 -11.35 -7.11 8.15
N ILE A 145 -10.76 -8.22 7.70
CA ILE A 145 -11.45 -9.50 7.57
C ILE A 145 -11.40 -10.15 8.97
N LYS A 146 -12.53 -10.18 9.68
CA LYS A 146 -12.64 -10.67 11.05
C LYS A 146 -12.07 -12.09 11.19
N ALA A 147 -12.33 -12.96 10.21
CA ALA A 147 -11.83 -14.32 10.23
C ALA A 147 -10.28 -14.41 10.25
N TRP A 148 -9.58 -13.39 9.76
CA TRP A 148 -8.12 -13.37 9.69
C TRP A 148 -7.46 -12.79 10.95
N GLN A 149 -8.21 -12.07 11.78
CA GLN A 149 -7.67 -11.36 12.96
C GLN A 149 -6.82 -12.25 13.88
N PRO A 150 -7.23 -13.50 14.24
CA PRO A 150 -6.43 -14.35 15.11
C PRO A 150 -5.03 -14.68 14.56
N ALA A 151 -4.87 -14.67 13.23
CA ALA A 151 -3.62 -15.05 12.55
C ALA A 151 -2.89 -13.85 11.91
N MET A 152 -3.41 -12.63 12.08
CA MET A 152 -2.88 -11.44 11.41
C MET A 152 -1.44 -11.12 11.85
N ALA A 153 -1.14 -11.24 13.15
CA ALA A 153 0.21 -11.00 13.67
C ALA A 153 1.24 -11.97 13.06
N ASP A 154 0.85 -13.24 12.91
CA ASP A 154 1.72 -14.27 12.33
C ASP A 154 1.94 -14.05 10.83
N LEU A 155 0.88 -13.67 10.10
CA LEU A 155 0.99 -13.25 8.69
C LEU A 155 1.95 -12.06 8.54
N GLN A 156 1.78 -11.01 9.35
CA GLN A 156 2.66 -9.84 9.33
C GLN A 156 4.11 -10.22 9.61
N ASN A 157 4.37 -11.13 10.54
CA ASN A 157 5.71 -11.62 10.85
C ASN A 157 6.33 -12.36 9.65
N ARG A 158 5.56 -13.22 8.97
CA ARG A 158 6.03 -13.95 7.78
C ARG A 158 6.32 -13.01 6.60
N LEU A 159 5.45 -12.03 6.36
CA LEU A 159 5.67 -11.00 5.34
C LEU A 159 6.90 -10.14 5.66
N ARG A 160 7.08 -9.71 6.91
CA ARG A 160 8.26 -8.95 7.37
C ARG A 160 9.54 -9.74 7.13
N LEU A 161 9.56 -11.03 7.51
CA LEU A 161 10.73 -11.89 7.32
C LEU A 161 11.04 -12.06 5.83
N ALA A 162 10.04 -12.36 5.00
CA ALA A 162 10.24 -12.52 3.55
C ALA A 162 10.74 -11.23 2.88
N ALA A 163 10.26 -10.07 3.31
CA ALA A 163 10.67 -8.78 2.75
C ALA A 163 12.17 -8.49 2.95
N THR A 164 12.82 -9.09 3.96
CA THR A 164 14.27 -8.91 4.19
C THR A 164 15.14 -9.43 3.05
N THR A 165 14.63 -10.36 2.23
CA THR A 165 15.37 -10.96 1.11
C THR A 165 14.65 -10.82 -0.23
N ALA A 166 13.33 -10.66 -0.24
CA ALA A 166 12.53 -10.56 -1.45
C ALA A 166 12.61 -9.17 -2.10
N THR A 167 12.83 -8.11 -1.32
CA THR A 167 12.87 -6.72 -1.81
C THR A 167 14.06 -5.96 -1.22
N ASN A 168 14.17 -4.68 -1.57
CA ASN A 168 15.21 -3.80 -1.05
C ASN A 168 14.88 -3.29 0.36
N PRO A 169 15.90 -2.86 1.15
CA PRO A 169 15.70 -2.44 2.53
C PRO A 169 14.73 -1.27 2.72
N ILE A 170 14.63 -0.35 1.75
CA ILE A 170 13.72 0.80 1.82
C ILE A 170 12.28 0.32 1.66
N SER A 171 11.99 -0.48 0.62
CA SER A 171 10.65 -1.01 0.41
C SER A 171 10.20 -1.94 1.53
N ALA A 172 11.11 -2.78 2.06
CA ALA A 172 10.82 -3.63 3.22
C ALA A 172 10.40 -2.81 4.46
N ALA A 173 11.08 -1.68 4.69
CA ALA A 173 10.76 -0.78 5.79
C ALA A 173 9.41 -0.05 5.59
N LEU A 174 9.09 0.37 4.36
CA LEU A 174 7.79 0.97 4.05
C LEU A 174 6.64 -0.05 4.12
N LEU A 175 6.88 -1.30 3.71
CA LEU A 175 5.92 -2.39 3.87
C LEU A 175 5.60 -2.66 5.34
N GLU A 176 6.61 -2.60 6.22
CA GLU A 176 6.40 -2.69 7.66
C GLU A 176 5.52 -1.56 8.20
N ASP A 177 5.73 -0.32 7.75
CA ASP A 177 4.87 0.81 8.13
C ASP A 177 3.42 0.56 7.69
N LEU A 178 3.23 0.12 6.44
CA LEU A 178 1.91 -0.16 5.87
C LEU A 178 1.18 -1.25 6.66
N MET A 179 1.87 -2.33 7.05
CA MET A 179 1.30 -3.38 7.91
C MET A 179 0.92 -2.86 9.31
N ALA A 180 1.60 -1.83 9.81
CA ALA A 180 1.27 -1.15 11.06
C ALA A 180 0.20 -0.05 10.91
N GLY A 181 -0.37 0.13 9.71
CA GLY A 181 -1.35 1.17 9.44
C GLY A 181 -0.75 2.56 9.28
N ALA A 182 0.55 2.68 9.02
CA ALA A 182 1.23 3.94 8.74
C ALA A 182 1.60 4.05 7.25
N SER A 183 1.39 5.22 6.66
CA SER A 183 1.76 5.49 5.26
C SER A 183 1.95 6.98 5.05
N TYR A 184 2.20 7.37 3.80
CA TYR A 184 2.10 8.76 3.35
C TYR A 184 0.69 9.30 3.58
N ARG A 185 0.56 10.61 3.84
CA ARG A 185 -0.76 11.26 3.99
C ARG A 185 -1.75 10.90 2.91
N ALA A 186 -1.33 10.89 1.64
CA ALA A 186 -2.23 10.65 0.51
C ALA A 186 -3.02 9.33 0.62
N LEU A 187 -2.45 8.28 1.23
CA LEU A 187 -3.14 7.01 1.40
C LEU A 187 -4.18 7.07 2.53
N HIS A 188 -3.91 7.83 3.60
CA HIS A 188 -4.89 8.09 4.66
C HIS A 188 -6.01 9.03 4.19
N ASP A 189 -5.67 10.08 3.43
CA ASP A 189 -6.63 11.00 2.82
C ASP A 189 -7.57 10.23 1.87
N LEU A 190 -7.07 9.23 1.15
CA LEU A 190 -7.91 8.33 0.37
C LEU A 190 -8.93 7.61 1.25
N LEU A 191 -8.52 6.93 2.34
CA LEU A 191 -9.49 6.25 3.22
C LEU A 191 -10.51 7.22 3.82
N ALA A 192 -10.09 8.42 4.22
CA ALA A 192 -10.99 9.46 4.72
C ALA A 192 -12.01 9.89 3.67
N ALA A 193 -11.58 10.10 2.42
CA ALA A 193 -12.46 10.44 1.32
C ALA A 193 -13.43 9.30 0.96
N LEU A 194 -12.95 8.04 0.94
CA LEU A 194 -13.83 6.89 0.72
C LEU A 194 -14.91 6.81 1.81
N HIS A 195 -14.55 7.06 3.07
CA HIS A 195 -15.51 7.03 4.18
C HIS A 195 -16.54 8.17 4.12
N SER A 196 -16.17 9.35 3.61
CA SER A 196 -17.10 10.49 3.50
C SER A 196 -18.20 10.24 2.47
N LEU A 197 -17.96 9.37 1.48
CA LEU A 197 -18.83 9.14 0.30
C LEU A 197 -19.00 10.39 -0.58
N ASP A 198 -18.15 11.40 -0.40
CA ASP A 198 -18.13 12.59 -1.23
C ASP A 198 -17.31 12.33 -2.50
N GLN A 199 -17.99 12.33 -3.65
CA GLN A 199 -17.38 12.01 -4.93
C GLN A 199 -16.25 12.98 -5.33
N GLN A 200 -16.36 14.28 -4.98
CA GLN A 200 -15.33 15.26 -5.31
C GLN A 200 -14.08 15.04 -4.45
N LEU A 201 -14.25 14.79 -3.15
CA LEU A 201 -13.14 14.46 -2.26
C LEU A 201 -12.45 13.16 -2.68
N ILE A 202 -13.23 12.13 -3.06
CA ILE A 202 -12.70 10.86 -3.56
C ILE A 202 -11.85 11.07 -4.81
N GLN A 203 -12.36 11.83 -5.79
CA GLN A 203 -11.63 12.13 -7.02
C GLN A 203 -10.33 12.88 -6.73
N ALA A 204 -10.37 13.89 -5.88
CA ALA A 204 -9.18 14.66 -5.49
C ALA A 204 -8.14 13.80 -4.75
N ALA A 205 -8.59 12.92 -3.85
CA ALA A 205 -7.71 12.01 -3.12
C ALA A 205 -7.07 10.96 -4.05
N VAL A 206 -7.84 10.38 -4.97
CA VAL A 206 -7.31 9.46 -6.00
C VAL A 206 -6.26 10.14 -6.86
N GLN A 207 -6.54 11.34 -7.39
CA GLN A 207 -5.57 12.09 -8.19
C GLN A 207 -4.30 12.41 -7.39
N THR A 208 -4.43 12.71 -6.10
CA THR A 208 -3.29 12.99 -5.22
C THR A 208 -2.45 11.76 -5.00
N LEU A 209 -3.08 10.60 -4.73
CA LEU A 209 -2.38 9.34 -4.58
C LEU A 209 -1.65 8.95 -5.87
N LEU A 210 -2.27 9.11 -7.04
CA LEU A 210 -1.67 8.77 -8.34
C LEU A 210 -0.46 9.64 -8.72
N ARG A 211 -0.22 10.76 -8.02
CA ARG A 211 1.01 11.56 -8.18
C ARG A 211 2.20 11.00 -7.37
N LEU A 212 1.98 10.01 -6.49
CA LEU A 212 3.06 9.37 -5.75
C LEU A 212 3.85 8.41 -6.63
N GLY A 213 5.15 8.67 -6.75
CA GLY A 213 6.08 7.81 -7.49
C GLY A 213 5.74 7.69 -8.98
N ALA A 214 6.47 6.81 -9.67
CA ALA A 214 6.21 6.53 -11.07
C ALA A 214 4.95 5.68 -11.25
N THR A 215 4.81 4.61 -10.45
CA THR A 215 3.70 3.66 -10.47
C THR A 215 3.09 3.42 -9.09
N SER A 216 3.82 3.70 -8.01
CA SER A 216 3.46 3.38 -6.62
C SER A 216 2.07 3.86 -6.22
N GLY A 217 1.68 5.07 -6.60
CA GLY A 217 0.32 5.57 -6.37
C GLY A 217 -0.77 4.70 -6.99
N GLY A 218 -0.55 4.21 -8.21
CA GLY A 218 -1.46 3.30 -8.90
C GLY A 218 -1.45 1.90 -8.29
N ASP A 219 -0.27 1.40 -7.92
CA ASP A 219 -0.08 0.10 -7.28
C ASP A 219 -0.78 0.05 -5.91
N MET A 220 -0.63 1.10 -5.10
CA MET A 220 -1.32 1.25 -3.83
C MET A 220 -2.84 1.39 -4.00
N LEU A 221 -3.30 2.23 -4.95
CA LEU A 221 -4.73 2.36 -5.23
C LEU A 221 -5.34 1.02 -5.63
N ALA A 222 -4.63 0.23 -6.44
CA ALA A 222 -5.07 -1.11 -6.81
C ALA A 222 -5.23 -2.01 -5.58
N GLY A 223 -4.30 -1.96 -4.63
CA GLY A 223 -4.36 -2.73 -3.38
C GLY A 223 -5.57 -2.34 -2.52
N VAL A 224 -5.80 -1.04 -2.30
CA VAL A 224 -6.96 -0.54 -1.53
C VAL A 224 -8.28 -0.99 -2.15
N LEU A 225 -8.44 -0.78 -3.46
CA LEU A 225 -9.65 -1.16 -4.17
C LEU A 225 -9.86 -2.68 -4.19
N LEU A 226 -8.79 -3.47 -4.32
CA LEU A 226 -8.84 -4.93 -4.29
C LEU A 226 -9.34 -5.45 -2.93
N SER A 227 -8.86 -4.90 -1.82
CA SER A 227 -9.29 -5.29 -0.48
C SER A 227 -10.74 -4.95 -0.19
N LEU A 228 -11.20 -3.78 -0.64
CA LEU A 228 -12.56 -3.29 -0.34
C LEU A 228 -13.65 -3.94 -1.21
N GLN A 229 -13.30 -4.58 -2.33
CA GLN A 229 -14.26 -5.24 -3.21
C GLN A 229 -14.92 -6.51 -2.62
N ASN A 230 -14.30 -7.13 -1.62
CA ASN A 230 -14.71 -8.46 -1.13
C ASN A 230 -15.32 -8.34 0.28
N PRO A 231 -16.63 -8.03 0.41
CA PRO A 231 -17.28 -7.97 1.72
C PRO A 231 -17.26 -9.34 2.41
N GLU A 232 -17.06 -9.36 3.73
CA GLU A 232 -17.39 -10.56 4.51
C GLU A 232 -18.88 -10.86 4.33
N PRO A 233 -19.27 -12.14 4.20
CA PRO A 233 -20.68 -12.50 4.29
C PRO A 233 -21.23 -11.96 5.61
N ALA A 234 -22.48 -11.49 5.59
CA ALA A 234 -23.14 -11.10 6.84
C ALA A 234 -23.06 -12.28 7.81
N PRO A 235 -22.80 -12.04 9.11
CA PRO A 235 -22.92 -13.12 10.08
C PRO A 235 -24.33 -13.70 9.94
N ASP A 236 -24.42 -15.03 9.84
CA ASP A 236 -25.70 -15.71 9.78
C ASP A 236 -26.63 -15.09 10.84
N SER A 237 -27.76 -14.55 10.39
CA SER A 237 -28.77 -14.06 11.31
C SER A 237 -29.26 -15.27 12.13
N PRO A 238 -29.32 -15.17 13.47
CA PRO A 238 -29.72 -16.28 14.33
C PRO A 238 -31.12 -16.81 13.99
#